data_AF-A0AAV6CVB4-F1
#
_entry.id   AF-A0AAV6CVB4-F1
#
_cell.length_a   1.000
_cell.length_b   1.000
_cell.length_c   1.000
_cell.angle_alpha   90.00
_cell.angle_beta   90.00
_cell.angle_gamma   90.00
#
_symmetry.space_group_name_H-M   'P 1'
#
loop_
_entity.id
_entity.type
_entity.pdbx_description
1 polymer ?
#
loop_
_entity_poly.entity_id
_entity_poly.type
_entity_poly.pdbx_seq_one_letter_code
_entity_poly.pdbx_strand_id
1 'polypeptide(L)'
;MSRKTLSLVLVVAVLSLVLTAPAWAGRGGGGFHGGSHHGGFHHGGFHRGCCWGPAFVGGVFVGAALAYPYYGYPAYAYPYDYPVYAEPAYQPQTQVAVSPSVQRDVCYSTGCYHLQGDGVNLPYSWVWVPAAPASPPGR
;
A
#
# COMPACT_ATOMS: atom_id res chain seq x y z
N MET A 1 20.77 -18.79 11.61
CA MET A 1 19.55 -17.94 11.61
C MET A 1 19.70 -16.89 10.53
N SER A 2 18.80 -16.81 9.55
CA SER A 2 18.91 -15.85 8.43
C SER A 2 18.51 -14.45 8.91
N ARG A 3 19.08 -13.38 8.34
CA ARG A 3 18.74 -11.98 8.70
C ARG A 3 17.23 -11.71 8.66
N LYS A 4 16.52 -12.40 7.75
CA LYS A 4 15.05 -12.36 7.60
C LYS A 4 14.32 -12.95 8.81
N THR A 5 14.78 -14.09 9.34
CA THR A 5 14.20 -14.70 10.55
C THR A 5 14.42 -13.85 11.79
N LEU A 6 15.59 -13.19 11.90
CA LEU A 6 15.91 -12.30 13.03
C LEU A 6 15.03 -11.03 12.99
N SER A 7 14.83 -10.46 11.81
CA SER A 7 13.93 -9.31 11.62
C SER A 7 12.48 -9.63 11.95
N LEU A 8 11.99 -10.82 11.57
CA LEU A 8 10.61 -11.21 11.82
C LEU A 8 10.36 -11.42 13.32
N VAL A 9 11.27 -12.09 14.02
CA VAL A 9 11.18 -12.28 15.48
C VAL A 9 11.18 -10.94 16.21
N LEU A 10 12.02 -9.99 15.78
CA LEU A 10 12.09 -8.66 16.39
C LEU A 10 10.79 -7.86 16.19
N VAL A 11 10.23 -7.88 14.98
CA VAL A 11 8.94 -7.21 14.68
C VAL A 11 7.81 -7.78 15.51
N VAL A 12 7.72 -9.11 15.62
CA VAL A 12 6.67 -9.77 16.41
C VAL A 12 6.81 -9.42 17.89
N ALA A 13 8.02 -9.42 18.44
CA ALA A 13 8.26 -9.08 19.83
C ALA A 13 7.87 -7.63 20.18
N VAL A 14 8.19 -6.67 19.31
CA VAL A 14 7.82 -5.26 19.51
C VAL A 14 6.30 -5.08 19.42
N LEU A 15 5.66 -5.73 18.46
CA LEU A 15 4.21 -5.64 18.29
C LEU A 15 3.46 -6.16 19.51
N SER A 16 3.88 -7.29 20.07
CA SER A 16 3.30 -7.85 21.30
C SER A 16 3.44 -6.91 22.50
N LEU A 17 4.54 -6.15 22.59
CA LEU A 17 4.80 -5.21 23.68
C LEU A 17 3.93 -3.95 23.58
N VAL A 18 3.57 -3.52 22.37
CA VAL A 18 2.74 -2.33 22.14
C VAL A 18 1.27 -2.61 22.42
N LEU A 19 0.80 -3.85 22.18
CA LEU A 19 -0.61 -4.21 22.42
C LEU A 19 -0.97 -4.36 23.91
N THR A 20 0.01 -4.40 24.83
CA THR A 20 -0.23 -4.43 26.27
C THR A 20 -0.43 -3.02 26.86
N ALA A 21 -1.21 -2.17 26.22
CA ALA A 21 -1.64 -0.91 26.81
C ALA A 21 -2.64 -1.17 27.94
N PRO A 22 -2.46 -0.59 29.15
CA PRO A 22 -3.46 -0.71 30.21
C PRO A 22 -4.71 0.07 29.81
N ALA A 23 -5.85 -0.61 29.71
CA ALA A 23 -7.14 0.04 29.58
C ALA A 23 -7.49 0.72 30.92
N TRP A 24 -7.24 2.02 31.03
CA TRP A 24 -7.66 2.82 32.17
C TRP A 24 -9.18 3.03 32.11
N ALA A 25 -9.91 2.31 32.95
CA ALA A 25 -11.32 2.59 33.21
C ALA A 25 -11.45 3.89 34.03
N GLY A 26 -12.11 4.90 33.45
CA GLY A 26 -12.34 6.19 34.10
C GLY A 26 -13.30 6.09 35.28
N ARG A 27 -12.96 6.77 36.38
CA ARG A 27 -13.89 7.08 37.48
C ARG A 27 -13.37 8.28 38.29
N GLY A 28 -14.07 9.41 38.22
CA GLY A 28 -13.79 10.61 39.03
C GLY A 28 -14.81 11.70 38.72
N GLY A 29 -15.73 11.96 39.65
CA GLY A 29 -16.91 12.79 39.44
C GLY A 29 -16.87 14.15 40.15
N GLY A 30 -17.71 15.08 39.65
CA GLY A 30 -18.49 16.05 40.43
C GLY A 30 -17.87 17.40 40.80
N GLY A 31 -18.58 18.50 40.49
CA GLY A 31 -18.54 19.75 41.28
C GLY A 31 -18.65 21.05 40.48
N PHE A 32 -19.72 21.82 40.72
CA PHE A 32 -20.05 23.12 40.10
C PHE A 32 -19.82 24.27 41.12
N HIS A 33 -19.50 25.49 40.64
CA HIS A 33 -20.06 26.83 41.03
C HIS A 33 -19.09 28.02 41.17
N GLY A 34 -19.57 29.18 40.65
CA GLY A 34 -19.26 30.56 41.08
C GLY A 34 -18.21 31.28 40.23
N GLY A 35 -18.34 32.51 39.73
CA GLY A 35 -19.23 33.65 40.01
C GLY A 35 -18.48 34.92 39.53
N SER A 36 -19.23 35.95 39.14
CA SER A 36 -18.84 37.24 38.52
C SER A 36 -17.82 38.12 39.28
N HIS A 37 -17.16 39.07 38.60
CA HIS A 37 -17.25 40.54 38.80
C HIS A 37 -16.09 41.35 38.15
N HIS A 38 -16.42 42.59 37.78
CA HIS A 38 -15.73 43.56 36.92
C HIS A 38 -14.51 44.28 37.55
N GLY A 39 -13.65 44.86 36.71
CA GLY A 39 -13.18 46.24 36.93
C GLY A 39 -11.68 46.53 36.91
N GLY A 40 -11.26 47.38 35.96
CA GLY A 40 -10.37 48.51 36.26
C GLY A 40 -8.87 48.32 35.98
N PHE A 41 -8.44 48.73 34.78
CA PHE A 41 -7.05 49.12 34.52
C PHE A 41 -6.80 50.52 35.10
N HIS A 42 -5.99 50.64 36.15
CA HIS A 42 -5.43 51.93 36.55
C HIS A 42 -3.91 51.83 36.74
N HIS A 43 -3.23 52.57 35.87
CA HIS A 43 -1.79 52.81 35.85
C HIS A 43 -1.34 53.62 37.08
N GLY A 44 -0.19 53.26 37.65
CA GLY A 44 0.51 54.10 38.63
C GLY A 44 1.36 53.31 39.61
N GLY A 45 2.57 52.92 39.20
CA GLY A 45 3.46 52.13 40.06
C GLY A 45 4.91 52.13 39.62
N PHE A 46 5.46 53.29 39.28
CA PHE A 46 6.92 53.48 39.24
C PHE A 46 7.30 54.21 40.52
N HIS A 47 8.44 53.83 41.11
CA HIS A 47 9.01 54.39 42.36
C HIS A 47 8.57 53.71 43.66
N ARG A 48 9.14 52.54 43.97
CA ARG A 48 9.76 52.23 45.28
C ARG A 48 10.34 50.82 45.31
N GLY A 49 11.63 50.73 45.60
CA GLY A 49 12.21 49.58 46.29
C GLY A 49 12.77 48.47 45.41
N CYS A 50 14.10 48.44 45.31
CA CYS A 50 14.92 47.24 45.49
C CYS A 50 14.49 45.99 44.68
N CYS A 51 15.22 45.78 43.57
CA CYS A 51 15.30 44.56 42.75
C CYS A 51 14.15 44.38 41.74
N TRP A 52 14.37 44.89 40.53
CA TRP A 52 13.76 44.44 39.25
C TRP A 52 12.32 43.89 39.34
N GLY A 53 11.34 44.79 39.53
CA GLY A 53 9.93 44.41 39.64
C GLY A 53 9.32 43.77 38.37
N PRO A 54 8.00 43.44 38.40
CA PRO A 54 7.32 42.73 37.32
C PRO A 54 7.33 43.49 35.98
N ALA A 55 7.55 44.80 35.99
CA ALA A 55 7.72 45.60 34.78
C ALA A 55 9.06 45.34 34.07
N PHE A 56 10.13 45.03 34.81
CA PHE A 56 11.39 44.63 34.19
C PHE A 56 11.30 43.23 33.62
N VAL A 57 10.77 42.29 34.40
CA VAL A 57 10.51 40.91 33.95
C VAL A 57 9.59 40.97 32.71
N GLY A 58 8.43 41.62 32.81
CA GLY A 58 7.52 41.81 31.68
C GLY A 58 8.18 42.49 30.48
N GLY A 59 8.96 43.56 30.70
CA GLY A 59 9.67 44.27 29.63
C GLY A 59 10.76 43.44 28.95
N VAL A 60 11.51 42.63 29.71
CA VAL A 60 12.55 41.74 29.15
C VAL A 60 11.92 40.58 28.42
N PHE A 61 10.90 39.92 28.97
CA PHE A 61 10.26 38.77 28.31
C PHE A 61 9.42 39.18 27.10
N VAL A 62 8.65 40.27 27.18
CA VAL A 62 7.91 40.82 26.03
C VAL A 62 8.87 41.42 25.01
N GLY A 63 9.87 42.19 25.45
CA GLY A 63 10.88 42.76 24.57
C GLY A 63 11.71 41.69 23.86
N ALA A 64 12.08 40.60 24.53
CA ALA A 64 12.81 39.48 23.92
C ALA A 64 11.95 38.71 22.92
N ALA A 65 10.65 38.54 23.19
CA ALA A 65 9.72 37.92 22.25
C ALA A 65 9.57 38.77 20.96
N LEU A 66 9.55 40.09 21.08
CA LEU A 66 9.43 41.01 19.93
C LEU A 66 10.76 41.25 19.21
N ALA A 67 11.89 41.12 19.91
CA ALA A 67 13.23 41.28 19.33
C ALA A 67 13.74 39.99 18.65
N TYR A 68 12.96 38.92 18.64
CA TYR A 68 13.39 37.66 18.03
C TYR A 68 13.57 37.85 16.51
N PRO A 69 14.80 37.73 15.97
CA PRO A 69 15.02 37.91 14.55
C PRO A 69 14.35 36.78 13.78
N TYR A 70 13.41 37.15 12.91
CA TYR A 70 12.80 36.20 11.98
C TYR A 70 13.78 35.93 10.84
N TYR A 71 14.49 34.80 10.93
CA TYR A 71 15.29 34.30 9.82
C TYR A 71 14.37 33.61 8.83
N GLY A 72 13.91 34.37 7.84
CA GLY A 72 13.18 33.84 6.70
C GLY A 72 14.10 32.96 5.87
N TYR A 73 13.78 31.67 5.79
CA TYR A 73 14.47 30.77 4.86
C TYR A 73 14.02 31.09 3.44
N PRO A 74 14.93 31.31 2.48
CA PRO A 74 14.54 31.50 1.10
C PRO A 74 13.89 30.21 0.58
N ALA A 75 12.64 30.31 0.12
CA ALA A 75 11.96 29.19 -0.52
C ALA A 75 12.52 29.03 -1.93
N TYR A 76 13.47 28.11 -2.09
CA TYR A 76 13.96 27.70 -3.41
C TYR A 76 12.94 26.76 -4.05
N ALA A 77 12.17 27.31 -4.99
CA ALA A 77 11.34 26.52 -5.88
C ALA A 77 12.24 25.87 -6.93
N TYR A 78 12.42 24.55 -6.84
CA TYR A 78 13.04 23.79 -7.90
C TYR A 78 11.98 23.46 -8.95
N PRO A 79 12.12 23.95 -10.20
CA PRO A 79 11.24 23.52 -11.28
C PRO A 79 11.50 22.03 -11.51
N TYR A 80 10.46 21.22 -11.30
CA TYR A 80 10.51 19.79 -11.57
C TYR A 80 9.76 19.54 -12.88
N ASP A 81 10.52 19.33 -13.95
CA ASP A 81 9.97 18.89 -15.22
C ASP A 81 9.65 17.40 -15.13
N TYR A 82 8.37 17.06 -15.19
CA TYR A 82 7.92 15.67 -15.23
C TYR A 82 8.08 15.14 -16.66
N PRO A 83 8.76 13.99 -16.86
CA PRO A 83 8.82 13.37 -18.17
C PRO A 83 7.44 12.86 -18.56
N VAL A 84 6.92 13.35 -19.68
CA VAL A 84 5.71 12.81 -20.29
C VAL A 84 6.09 11.55 -21.05
N TYR A 85 5.68 10.39 -20.54
CA TYR A 85 5.86 9.12 -21.23
C TYR A 85 4.81 8.98 -22.33
N ALA A 86 5.26 8.67 -23.55
CA ALA A 86 4.36 8.30 -24.63
C ALA A 86 3.67 6.97 -24.29
N GLU A 87 2.35 6.92 -24.45
CA GLU A 87 1.60 5.68 -24.29
C GLU A 87 1.98 4.68 -25.40
N PRO A 88 2.12 3.39 -25.09
CA PRO A 88 2.38 2.38 -26.10
C PRO A 88 1.23 2.37 -27.12
N ALA A 89 1.54 2.63 -28.39
CA ALA A 89 0.57 2.47 -29.45
C ALA A 89 0.21 0.98 -29.58
N TYR A 90 -1.06 0.65 -29.34
CA TYR A 90 -1.55 -0.72 -29.50
C TYR A 90 -1.56 -1.08 -30.98
N GLN A 91 -0.60 -1.87 -31.43
CA GLN A 91 -0.66 -2.46 -32.77
C GLN A 91 -1.65 -3.62 -32.76
N PRO A 92 -2.62 -3.67 -33.70
CA PRO A 92 -3.43 -4.85 -33.88
C PRO A 92 -2.53 -6.01 -34.30
N GLN A 93 -2.29 -6.94 -33.37
CA GLN A 93 -1.62 -8.19 -33.67
C GLN A 93 -2.55 -9.03 -34.53
N THR A 94 -2.25 -9.16 -35.82
CA THR A 94 -2.84 -10.20 -36.65
C THR A 94 -2.37 -11.54 -36.10
N GLN A 95 -3.23 -12.18 -35.30
CA GLN A 95 -2.99 -13.54 -34.85
C GLN A 95 -3.11 -14.45 -36.07
N VAL A 96 -1.97 -14.90 -36.59
CA VAL A 96 -1.94 -16.01 -37.53
C VAL A 96 -2.29 -17.26 -36.72
N ALA A 97 -3.53 -17.72 -36.84
CA ALA A 97 -3.95 -18.99 -36.29
C ALA A 97 -3.22 -20.12 -37.04
N VAL A 98 -2.02 -20.47 -36.57
CA VAL A 98 -1.33 -21.68 -37.01
C VAL A 98 -2.04 -22.85 -36.33
N SER A 99 -2.97 -23.49 -37.05
CA SER A 99 -3.54 -24.77 -36.61
C SER A 99 -2.39 -25.76 -36.41
N PRO A 100 -2.16 -26.30 -35.19
CA PRO A 100 -1.15 -27.33 -35.02
C PRO A 100 -1.51 -28.49 -35.93
N SER A 101 -0.55 -28.97 -36.72
CA SER A 101 -0.67 -30.21 -37.50
C SER A 101 -0.67 -31.39 -36.52
N VAL A 102 -1.77 -31.56 -35.79
CA VAL A 102 -1.99 -32.66 -34.88
C VAL A 102 -2.16 -33.91 -35.73
N GLN A 103 -1.29 -34.90 -35.53
CA GLN A 103 -1.43 -36.20 -36.16
C GLN A 103 -2.75 -36.83 -35.70
N ARG A 104 -3.72 -36.93 -36.62
CA ARG A 104 -5.06 -37.45 -36.34
C ARG A 104 -5.12 -38.96 -36.37
N ASP A 105 -4.24 -39.61 -37.12
CA ASP A 105 -4.31 -41.04 -37.38
C ASP A 105 -2.99 -41.75 -37.06
N VAL A 106 -3.09 -42.90 -36.38
CA VAL A 106 -1.96 -43.78 -36.06
C VAL A 106 -2.33 -45.20 -36.46
N CYS A 107 -1.75 -45.68 -37.56
CA CYS A 107 -2.05 -47.00 -38.13
C CYS A 107 -1.02 -48.07 -37.75
N TYR A 108 -1.52 -49.27 -37.47
CA TYR A 108 -0.80 -50.50 -37.19
C TYR A 108 -1.24 -51.59 -38.17
N SER A 109 -0.53 -52.72 -38.20
CA SER A 109 -0.91 -53.87 -39.05
C SER A 109 -2.28 -54.47 -38.72
N THR A 110 -2.77 -54.25 -37.50
CA THR A 110 -4.04 -54.80 -36.99
C THR A 110 -5.21 -53.81 -37.05
N GLY A 111 -4.97 -52.55 -37.42
CA GLY A 111 -5.98 -51.49 -37.40
C GLY A 111 -5.40 -50.09 -37.21
N CYS A 112 -6.24 -49.07 -37.14
CA CYS A 112 -5.84 -47.68 -36.96
C CYS A 112 -6.55 -47.03 -35.77
N TYR A 113 -5.82 -46.19 -35.03
CA TYR A 113 -6.41 -45.24 -34.09
C TYR A 113 -6.70 -43.92 -34.80
N HIS A 114 -7.93 -43.43 -34.65
CA HIS A 114 -8.38 -42.14 -35.14
C HIS A 114 -8.66 -41.21 -33.96
N LEU A 115 -8.09 -40.01 -33.99
CA LEU A 115 -8.32 -38.96 -33.00
C LEU A 115 -9.57 -38.17 -33.37
N GLN A 116 -10.64 -38.37 -32.60
CA GLN A 116 -11.86 -37.59 -32.69
C GLN A 116 -11.82 -36.40 -31.73
N GLY A 117 -12.56 -35.35 -32.08
CA GLY A 117 -12.61 -34.11 -31.32
C GLY A 117 -11.67 -33.03 -31.85
N ASP A 118 -12.00 -31.79 -31.52
CA ASP A 118 -11.24 -30.58 -31.83
C ASP A 118 -10.59 -29.98 -30.57
N GLY A 119 -10.85 -30.56 -29.39
CA GLY A 119 -10.40 -30.07 -28.10
C GLY A 119 -11.08 -28.78 -27.65
N VAL A 120 -12.05 -28.27 -28.41
CA VAL A 120 -12.73 -27.00 -28.17
C VAL A 120 -14.21 -27.25 -27.90
N ASN A 121 -14.91 -27.90 -28.83
CA ASN A 121 -16.32 -28.28 -28.69
C ASN A 121 -16.47 -29.74 -28.27
N LEU A 122 -15.54 -30.59 -28.68
CA LEU A 122 -15.51 -32.02 -28.37
C LEU A 122 -14.14 -32.39 -27.79
N PRO A 123 -14.09 -33.05 -26.62
CA PRO A 123 -12.83 -33.49 -26.04
C PRO A 123 -12.15 -34.51 -26.96
N TYR A 124 -10.82 -34.49 -26.96
CA TYR A 124 -10.04 -35.44 -27.73
C TYR A 124 -10.26 -36.88 -27.24
N SER A 125 -10.64 -37.77 -28.15
CA SER A 125 -10.80 -39.20 -27.88
C SER A 125 -10.16 -40.04 -28.98
N TRP A 126 -9.48 -41.11 -28.59
CA TRP A 126 -8.88 -42.06 -29.52
C TRP A 126 -9.84 -43.23 -29.75
N VAL A 127 -10.21 -43.45 -31.00
CA VAL A 127 -11.09 -44.55 -31.42
C VAL A 127 -10.28 -45.57 -32.21
N TRP A 128 -10.28 -46.82 -31.76
CA TRP A 128 -9.66 -47.94 -32.46
C TRP A 128 -10.59 -48.51 -33.53
N VAL A 129 -10.09 -48.62 -34.76
CA VAL A 129 -10.77 -49.28 -35.88
C VAL A 129 -9.92 -50.47 -36.32
N PRO A 130 -10.38 -51.73 -36.12
CA PRO A 130 -9.63 -52.91 -36.53
C PRO A 130 -9.56 -53.03 -38.05
N ALA A 131 -8.46 -53.59 -38.56
CA ALA A 131 -8.32 -53.92 -39.96
C ALA A 131 -9.35 -54.99 -40.36
N ALA A 132 -9.88 -54.89 -41.58
CA ALA A 132 -10.84 -55.86 -42.08
C ALA A 132 -10.20 -57.27 -42.09
N PRO A 133 -10.93 -58.32 -41.64
CA PRO A 133 -10.44 -59.68 -41.74
C PRO A 133 -10.21 -60.06 -43.21
N ALA A 134 -9.16 -60.86 -43.46
CA ALA A 134 -8.89 -61.37 -44.79
C ALA A 134 -10.12 -62.11 -45.33
N SER A 135 -10.50 -61.83 -46.58
CA SER A 135 -11.60 -62.53 -47.22
C SER A 135 -11.34 -64.03 -47.23
N PRO A 136 -12.35 -64.88 -47.00
CA PRO A 136 -12.19 -66.33 -47.11
C PRO A 136 -11.67 -66.69 -48.50
N PRO A 137 -10.79 -67.71 -48.63
CA PRO A 137 -10.39 -68.19 -49.94
C PRO A 137 -11.64 -68.64 -50.71
N GLY A 138 -11.83 -68.05 -51.89
CA GLY A 138 -12.92 -68.41 -52.80
C GLY A 138 -12.85 -69.89 -53.16
N ARG A 139 -14.01 -70.54 -53.22
CA ARG A 139 -14.15 -71.92 -53.68
C ARG A 139 -14.19 -71.96 -55.20
#